data_AF-U1QBV6-F1
#
_entry.id   AF-U1QBV6-F1
#
_cell.length_a   1.000
_cell.length_b   1.000
_cell.length_c   1.000
_cell.angle_alpha   90.00
_cell.angle_beta   90.00
_cell.angle_gamma   90.00
#
_symmetry.space_group_name_H-M   'P 1'
#
loop_
_entity.id
_entity.type
_entity.pdbx_description
1 polymer ?
#
loop_
_entity_poly.entity_id
_entity_poly.type
_entity_poly.pdbx_seq_one_letter_code
_entity_poly.pdbx_strand_id
1 'polypeptide(L)'
;MARPAKFRTDDLLDAAAKAILEHGRDASVSEVGHIAGAPTGSIYHRFSSRTELFVGLWLRSVRRFQAGFMEACRTPDARKAVLVAAGHIPRFCRDHPLDALGMTLFRQTALLPVAPESYREEVATLNDEINAVRSDLVRRRYGQVDERRTALLVTATHMCPYGLVRPYVGGDIPDWIDEAATASAEAIAALGD
;
A
#
# COMPACT_ATOMS: atom_id res chain seq x y z
N MET A 1 26.26 -2.39 -26.39
CA MET A 1 25.90 -2.11 -24.97
C MET A 1 24.69 -1.20 -24.95
N ALA A 2 23.59 -1.63 -24.35
CA ALA A 2 22.39 -0.78 -24.24
C ALA A 2 22.67 0.38 -23.28
N ARG A 3 22.44 1.62 -23.73
CA ARG A 3 22.58 2.82 -22.90
C ARG A 3 21.54 2.73 -21.78
N PRO A 4 21.90 2.91 -20.49
CA PRO A 4 20.92 2.88 -19.42
C PRO A 4 19.82 3.89 -19.73
N ALA A 5 18.57 3.46 -19.59
CA ALA A 5 17.43 4.30 -19.93
C ALA A 5 17.49 5.57 -19.06
N LYS A 6 17.43 6.74 -19.71
CA LYS A 6 17.58 8.05 -19.06
C LYS A 6 16.56 8.30 -17.94
N PHE A 7 15.41 7.63 -17.99
CA PHE A 7 14.35 7.70 -17.00
C PHE A 7 13.97 6.28 -16.59
N ARG A 8 14.13 5.92 -15.32
CA ARG A 8 13.70 4.61 -14.81
C ARG A 8 12.19 4.63 -14.58
N THR A 9 11.56 3.46 -14.60
CA THR A 9 10.13 3.33 -14.31
C THR A 9 9.81 3.90 -12.93
N ASP A 10 10.63 3.63 -11.92
CA ASP A 10 10.45 4.16 -10.57
C ASP A 10 10.47 5.68 -10.52
N ASP A 11 11.34 6.35 -11.29
CA ASP A 11 11.40 7.82 -11.35
C ASP A 11 10.08 8.40 -11.91
N LEU A 12 9.51 7.75 -12.92
CA LEU A 12 8.24 8.17 -13.52
C LEU A 12 7.06 7.93 -12.59
N LEU A 13 7.09 6.84 -11.82
CA LEU A 13 6.05 6.54 -10.83
C LEU A 13 6.14 7.50 -9.63
N ASP A 14 7.34 7.91 -9.20
CA ASP A 14 7.51 8.96 -8.18
C ASP A 14 7.00 10.32 -8.69
N ALA A 15 7.27 10.66 -9.95
CA ALA A 15 6.70 11.85 -10.58
C ALA A 15 5.17 11.77 -10.68
N ALA A 16 4.61 10.58 -10.95
CA ALA A 16 3.17 10.36 -10.97
C ALA A 16 2.54 10.57 -9.59
N ALA A 17 3.18 10.11 -8.51
CA ALA A 17 2.71 10.34 -7.15
C ALA A 17 2.72 11.83 -6.79
N LYS A 18 3.76 12.57 -7.19
CA LYS A 18 3.83 14.03 -7.01
C LYS A 18 2.75 14.76 -7.81
N ALA A 19 2.48 14.34 -9.04
CA ALA A 19 1.38 14.91 -9.83
C ALA A 19 0.02 14.71 -9.16
N ILE A 20 -0.22 13.55 -8.53
CA ILE A 20 -1.44 13.31 -7.73
C ILE A 20 -1.49 14.22 -6.50
N LEU A 21 -0.36 14.45 -5.85
CA LEU A 21 -0.28 15.35 -4.69
C LEU A 21 -0.68 16.79 -5.07
N GLU A 22 -0.24 17.26 -6.25
CA GLU A 22 -0.49 18.62 -6.74
C GLU A 22 -1.86 18.80 -7.40
N HIS A 23 -2.30 17.82 -8.19
CA HIS A 23 -3.47 17.94 -9.08
C HIS A 23 -4.60 16.97 -8.75
N GLY A 24 -4.46 16.15 -7.70
CA GLY A 24 -5.45 15.16 -7.32
C GLY A 24 -5.74 14.16 -8.45
N ARG A 25 -7.02 13.80 -8.62
CA ARG A 25 -7.45 12.82 -9.63
C ARG A 25 -7.33 13.31 -11.07
N ASP A 26 -7.10 14.60 -11.28
CA ASP A 26 -7.01 15.21 -12.60
C ASP A 26 -5.58 15.18 -13.17
N ALA A 27 -4.59 14.74 -12.38
CA ALA A 27 -3.21 14.60 -12.79
C ALA A 27 -3.06 13.90 -14.15
N SER A 28 -2.35 14.55 -15.05
CA SER A 28 -2.16 14.19 -16.46
C SER A 28 -0.77 13.64 -16.71
N VAL A 29 -0.61 12.85 -17.79
CA VAL A 29 0.71 12.35 -18.21
C VAL A 29 1.68 13.50 -18.56
N SER A 30 1.14 14.65 -18.97
CA SER A 30 1.93 15.85 -19.25
C SER A 30 2.53 16.44 -17.97
N GLU A 31 1.75 16.56 -16.89
CA GLU A 31 2.24 17.01 -15.57
C GLU A 31 3.27 16.03 -15.01
N VAL A 32 3.04 14.72 -15.15
CA VAL A 32 4.05 13.71 -14.78
C VAL A 32 5.36 13.92 -15.57
N GLY A 33 5.27 14.16 -16.88
CA GLY A 33 6.44 14.46 -17.71
C GLY A 33 7.16 15.73 -17.27
N HIS A 34 6.42 16.78 -16.94
CA HIS A 34 6.97 18.02 -16.41
C HIS A 34 7.76 17.78 -15.10
N ILE A 35 7.15 17.10 -14.13
CA ILE A 35 7.78 16.78 -12.84
C ILE A 35 8.99 15.85 -13.01
N ALA A 36 8.91 14.86 -13.90
CA ALA A 36 10.00 13.93 -14.18
C ALA A 36 11.15 14.54 -15.01
N GLY A 37 10.96 15.73 -15.59
CA GLY A 37 11.85 16.27 -16.62
C GLY A 37 11.94 15.38 -17.86
N ALA A 38 10.88 14.61 -18.15
CA ALA A 38 10.79 13.63 -19.21
C ALA A 38 9.79 14.05 -20.29
N PRO A 39 10.12 13.93 -21.60
CA PRO A 39 9.13 14.11 -22.65
C PRO A 39 7.98 13.11 -22.47
N THR A 40 6.74 13.53 -22.70
CA THR A 40 5.55 12.68 -22.56
C THR A 40 5.67 11.38 -23.37
N GLY A 41 6.30 11.42 -24.56
CA GLY A 41 6.58 10.23 -25.36
C GLY A 41 7.48 9.18 -24.68
N SER A 42 8.37 9.60 -23.77
CA SER A 42 9.18 8.66 -22.96
C SER A 42 8.35 7.90 -21.92
N ILE A 43 7.26 8.52 -21.44
CA ILE A 43 6.30 7.89 -20.54
C ILE A 43 5.42 6.93 -21.33
N TYR A 44 4.90 7.35 -22.49
CA TYR A 44 4.06 6.49 -23.33
C TYR A 44 4.80 5.26 -23.88
N HIS A 45 6.12 5.32 -24.02
CA HIS A 45 6.92 4.15 -24.34
C HIS A 45 6.90 3.06 -23.23
N ARG A 46 6.61 3.44 -21.98
CA ARG A 46 6.55 2.51 -20.83
C ARG A 46 5.13 2.17 -20.41
N PHE A 47 4.22 3.12 -20.55
CA PHE A 47 2.83 2.99 -20.15
C PHE A 47 1.97 3.38 -21.34
N SER A 48 1.23 2.44 -21.91
CA SER A 48 0.38 2.65 -23.08
C SER A 48 -0.76 3.66 -22.82
N SER A 49 -1.08 3.93 -21.56
CA SER A 49 -2.12 4.86 -21.18
C SER A 49 -1.87 5.53 -19.82
N ARG A 50 -2.63 6.61 -19.56
CA ARG A 50 -2.71 7.24 -18.24
C ARG A 50 -3.16 6.24 -17.17
N THR A 51 -4.16 5.42 -17.48
CA THR A 51 -4.66 4.39 -16.56
C THR A 51 -3.56 3.40 -16.22
N GLU A 52 -2.81 2.93 -17.21
CA GLU A 52 -1.69 2.01 -16.98
C GLU A 52 -0.61 2.63 -16.08
N LEU A 53 -0.24 3.89 -16.31
CA LEU A 53 0.70 4.61 -15.45
C LEU A 53 0.26 4.62 -13.97
N PHE A 54 -0.99 4.98 -13.70
CA PHE A 54 -1.49 5.07 -12.32
C PHE A 54 -1.76 3.71 -11.68
N VAL A 55 -2.14 2.68 -12.46
CA VAL A 55 -2.22 1.30 -11.96
C VAL A 55 -0.82 0.78 -11.62
N GLY A 56 0.20 1.09 -12.43
CA GLY A 56 1.59 0.78 -12.12
C GLY A 56 2.08 1.43 -10.83
N LEU A 57 1.74 2.72 -10.62
CA LEU A 57 2.03 3.42 -9.35
C LEU A 57 1.36 2.72 -8.17
N TRP A 58 0.07 2.40 -8.29
CA TRP A 58 -0.67 1.73 -7.25
C TRP A 58 -0.08 0.36 -6.90
N LEU A 59 0.21 -0.48 -7.91
CA LEU A 59 0.84 -1.80 -7.70
C LEU A 59 2.19 -1.69 -6.98
N ARG A 60 3.07 -0.79 -7.45
CA ARG A 60 4.37 -0.55 -6.80
C ARG A 60 4.19 -0.15 -5.33
N SER A 61 3.27 0.78 -5.08
CA SER A 61 3.02 1.31 -3.75
C SER A 61 2.49 0.24 -2.79
N VAL A 62 1.51 -0.54 -3.24
CA VAL A 62 0.94 -1.65 -2.45
C VAL A 62 2.01 -2.69 -2.14
N ARG A 63 2.86 -3.07 -3.11
CA ARG A 63 3.93 -4.05 -2.89
C ARG A 63 4.97 -3.59 -1.88
N ARG A 64 5.42 -2.33 -1.98
CA ARG A 64 6.38 -1.75 -1.02
C ARG A 64 5.80 -1.75 0.40
N PHE A 65 4.53 -1.40 0.56
CA PHE A 65 3.83 -1.49 1.84
C PHE A 65 3.73 -2.93 2.35
N GLN A 66 3.24 -3.84 1.50
CA GLN A 66 3.00 -5.24 1.83
C GLN A 66 4.29 -5.93 2.27
N ALA A 67 5.44 -5.63 1.67
CA ALA A 67 6.73 -6.23 2.05
C ALA A 67 7.04 -6.04 3.54
N GLY A 68 6.97 -4.80 4.04
CA GLY A 68 7.19 -4.52 5.45
C GLY A 68 6.06 -5.01 6.36
N PHE A 69 4.81 -4.94 5.89
CA PHE A 69 3.66 -5.43 6.65
C PHE A 69 3.70 -6.94 6.86
N MET A 70 4.05 -7.70 5.81
CA MET A 70 4.21 -9.15 5.89
C MET A 70 5.35 -9.55 6.82
N GLU A 71 6.48 -8.83 6.77
CA GLU A 71 7.57 -9.03 7.72
C GLU A 71 7.13 -8.79 9.18
N ALA A 72 6.37 -7.71 9.41
CA ALA A 72 5.79 -7.43 10.71
C ALA A 72 4.87 -8.57 11.19
N CYS A 73 3.99 -9.07 10.32
CA CYS A 73 3.12 -10.20 10.62
C CYS A 73 3.91 -11.50 10.91
N ARG A 74 5.08 -11.70 10.30
CA ARG A 74 5.95 -12.87 10.50
C ARG A 74 6.76 -12.84 11.80
N THR A 75 6.65 -11.78 12.60
CA THR A 75 7.24 -11.74 13.95
C THR A 75 6.86 -13.02 14.74
N PRO A 76 7.84 -13.74 15.34
CA PRO A 76 7.59 -15.05 15.95
C PRO A 76 6.51 -15.03 17.03
N ASP A 77 6.57 -14.07 17.94
CA ASP A 77 5.53 -13.84 18.94
C ASP A 77 4.29 -13.23 18.26
N ALA A 78 3.19 -13.97 18.27
CA ALA A 78 1.96 -13.56 17.59
C ALA A 78 1.28 -12.33 18.23
N ARG A 79 1.42 -12.11 19.53
CA ARG A 79 0.90 -10.90 20.20
C ARG A 79 1.73 -9.70 19.76
N LYS A 80 3.06 -9.83 19.77
CA LYS A 80 3.97 -8.79 19.27
C LYS A 80 3.76 -8.51 17.78
N ALA A 81 3.54 -9.55 16.97
CA ALA A 81 3.30 -9.42 15.53
C ALA A 81 2.10 -8.52 15.21
N VAL A 82 1.01 -8.60 15.99
CA VAL A 82 -0.14 -7.70 15.85
C VAL A 82 0.26 -6.25 16.06
N LEU A 83 1.03 -5.95 17.11
CA LEU A 83 1.45 -4.59 17.43
C LEU A 83 2.42 -4.03 16.38
N VAL A 84 3.40 -4.83 15.95
CA VAL A 84 4.36 -4.42 14.91
C VAL A 84 3.64 -4.19 13.58
N ALA A 85 2.68 -5.04 13.21
CA ALA A 85 1.90 -4.88 11.99
C ALA A 85 1.01 -3.63 12.02
N ALA A 86 0.35 -3.36 13.16
CA ALA A 86 -0.45 -2.16 13.34
C ALA A 86 0.39 -0.88 13.28
N GLY A 87 1.53 -0.85 13.98
CA GLY A 87 2.46 0.28 13.96
C GLY A 87 3.18 0.47 12.61
N HIS A 88 3.25 -0.56 11.78
CA HIS A 88 3.84 -0.45 10.44
C HIS A 88 3.07 0.52 9.53
N ILE A 89 1.74 0.60 9.67
CA ILE A 89 0.91 1.46 8.80
C ILE A 89 1.27 2.95 8.93
N PRO A 90 1.15 3.58 10.11
CA PRO A 90 1.45 5.01 10.23
C PRO A 90 2.92 5.31 9.96
N ARG A 91 3.84 4.43 10.37
CA ARG A 91 5.27 4.56 10.04
C ARG A 91 5.53 4.53 8.54
N PHE A 92 4.95 3.59 7.80
CA PHE A 92 5.09 3.54 6.35
C PHE A 92 4.53 4.79 5.68
N CYS A 93 3.38 5.28 6.14
CA CYS A 93 2.81 6.52 5.62
C CYS A 93 3.71 7.74 5.87
N ARG A 94 4.46 7.75 6.97
CA ARG A 94 5.40 8.83 7.34
C ARG A 94 6.69 8.75 6.53
N ASP A 95 7.26 7.55 6.42
CA ASP A 95 8.56 7.32 5.78
C ASP A 95 8.45 7.31 4.24
N HIS A 96 7.27 6.97 3.70
CA HIS A 96 7.00 6.82 2.27
C HIS A 96 5.69 7.51 1.84
N PRO A 97 5.55 8.84 1.99
CA PRO A 97 4.28 9.54 1.80
C PRO A 97 3.75 9.45 0.35
N LEU A 98 4.64 9.42 -0.65
CA LEU A 98 4.25 9.27 -2.05
C LEU A 98 3.69 7.87 -2.37
N ASP A 99 4.28 6.82 -1.84
CA ASP A 99 3.75 5.46 -1.99
C ASP A 99 2.45 5.32 -1.19
N ALA A 100 2.37 5.88 0.02
CA ALA A 100 1.13 5.89 0.80
C ALA A 100 -0.02 6.57 0.05
N LEU A 101 0.24 7.70 -0.63
CA LEU A 101 -0.72 8.35 -1.51
C LEU A 101 -1.10 7.44 -2.70
N GLY A 102 -0.11 6.82 -3.36
CA GLY A 102 -0.30 5.89 -4.48
C GLY A 102 -1.21 4.71 -4.14
N MET A 103 -1.15 4.19 -2.90
CA MET A 103 -2.04 3.12 -2.44
C MET A 103 -3.52 3.52 -2.40
N THR A 104 -3.83 4.82 -2.26
CA THR A 104 -5.21 5.31 -2.16
C THR A 104 -5.93 5.45 -3.49
N LEU A 105 -5.19 5.36 -4.61
CA LEU A 105 -5.73 5.60 -5.95
C LEU A 105 -6.86 4.65 -6.32
N PHE A 106 -6.73 3.38 -5.92
CA PHE A 106 -7.65 2.34 -6.32
C PHE A 106 -7.95 1.35 -5.20
N ARG A 107 -9.11 0.69 -5.34
CA ARG A 107 -9.44 -0.55 -4.63
C ARG A 107 -9.25 -1.70 -5.61
N GLN A 108 -8.59 -2.77 -5.18
CA GLN A 108 -8.35 -3.95 -6.03
C GLN A 108 -9.66 -4.45 -6.67
N THR A 109 -10.74 -4.57 -5.88
CA THR A 109 -12.05 -5.04 -6.36
C THR A 109 -12.66 -4.17 -7.46
N ALA A 110 -12.39 -2.87 -7.44
CA ALA A 110 -12.82 -1.94 -8.49
C ALA A 110 -11.91 -2.01 -9.73
N LEU A 111 -10.63 -2.38 -9.57
CA LEU A 111 -9.69 -2.54 -10.67
C LEU A 111 -9.83 -3.89 -11.40
N LEU A 112 -10.16 -4.98 -10.70
CA LEU A 112 -10.30 -6.31 -11.30
C LEU A 112 -11.04 -6.33 -12.66
N PRO A 113 -12.22 -5.71 -12.84
CA PRO A 113 -12.93 -5.74 -14.11
C PRO A 113 -12.32 -4.85 -15.21
N VAL A 114 -11.49 -3.88 -14.86
CA VAL A 114 -11.01 -2.82 -15.77
C VAL A 114 -9.48 -2.70 -15.82
N ALA A 115 -8.77 -3.68 -15.25
CA ALA A 115 -7.32 -3.67 -15.20
C ALA A 115 -6.72 -3.64 -16.63
N PRO A 116 -5.70 -2.80 -16.88
CA PRO A 116 -4.93 -2.86 -18.11
C PRO A 116 -4.40 -4.28 -18.35
N GLU A 117 -4.32 -4.70 -19.61
CA GLU A 117 -3.92 -6.07 -19.95
C GLU A 117 -2.56 -6.45 -19.37
N SER A 118 -1.60 -5.51 -19.40
CA SER A 118 -0.25 -5.65 -18.84
C SER A 118 -0.22 -5.90 -17.33
N TYR A 119 -1.31 -5.58 -16.61
CA TYR A 119 -1.39 -5.71 -15.15
C TYR A 119 -2.51 -6.63 -14.68
N ARG A 120 -3.24 -7.31 -15.57
CA ARG A 120 -4.43 -8.09 -15.21
C ARG A 120 -4.13 -9.16 -14.16
N GLU A 121 -3.10 -9.97 -14.40
CA GLU A 121 -2.68 -11.04 -13.48
C GLU A 121 -2.12 -10.46 -12.17
N GLU A 122 -1.27 -9.43 -12.26
CA GLU A 122 -0.67 -8.78 -11.10
C GLU A 122 -1.73 -8.16 -10.18
N VAL A 123 -2.77 -7.54 -10.73
CA VAL A 123 -3.90 -7.00 -9.97
C VAL A 123 -4.71 -8.13 -9.34
N ALA A 124 -4.90 -9.26 -10.04
CA ALA A 124 -5.69 -10.38 -9.56
C ALA A 124 -5.07 -11.05 -8.33
N THR A 125 -3.76 -11.27 -8.34
CA THR A 125 -3.03 -12.04 -7.32
C THR A 125 -2.37 -11.20 -6.23
N LEU A 126 -2.47 -9.86 -6.33
CA LEU A 126 -1.78 -8.90 -5.44
C LEU A 126 -1.92 -9.18 -3.94
N ASN A 127 -3.06 -9.71 -3.51
CA ASN A 127 -3.36 -9.93 -2.10
C ASN A 127 -3.17 -11.38 -1.63
N ASP A 128 -2.74 -12.30 -2.50
CA ASP A 128 -2.68 -13.73 -2.16
C ASP A 128 -1.68 -14.01 -1.03
N GLU A 129 -0.46 -13.48 -1.15
CA GLU A 129 0.59 -13.69 -0.14
C GLU A 129 0.24 -13.04 1.21
N ILE A 130 -0.24 -11.79 1.20
CA ILE A 130 -0.63 -11.10 2.44
C ILE A 130 -1.83 -11.79 3.12
N ASN A 131 -2.76 -12.37 2.34
CA ASN A 131 -3.87 -13.15 2.88
C ASN A 131 -3.37 -14.45 3.52
N ALA A 132 -2.38 -15.13 2.92
CA ALA A 132 -1.76 -16.32 3.50
C ALA A 132 -1.02 -15.99 4.81
N VAL A 133 -0.22 -14.90 4.82
CA VAL A 133 0.51 -14.44 6.03
C VAL A 133 -0.45 -14.03 7.15
N ARG A 134 -1.55 -13.33 6.83
CA ARG A 134 -2.59 -13.01 7.81
C ARG A 134 -3.25 -14.26 8.38
N SER A 135 -3.58 -15.23 7.53
CA SER A 135 -4.19 -16.49 7.97
C SER A 135 -3.28 -17.28 8.91
N ASP A 136 -1.97 -17.27 8.64
CA ASP A 136 -0.96 -17.81 9.57
C ASP A 136 -0.94 -17.06 10.91
N LEU A 137 -0.92 -15.73 10.89
CA LEU A 137 -0.92 -14.92 12.11
C LEU A 137 -2.19 -15.15 12.95
N VAL A 138 -3.37 -15.28 12.32
CA VAL A 138 -4.62 -15.65 13.01
C VAL A 138 -4.45 -17.01 13.72
N ARG A 139 -3.92 -18.00 13.02
CA ARG A 139 -3.69 -19.34 13.59
C ARG A 139 -2.72 -19.30 14.76
N ARG A 140 -1.59 -18.59 14.63
CA ARG A 140 -0.60 -18.45 15.73
C ARG A 140 -1.15 -17.67 16.92
N ARG A 141 -2.00 -16.66 16.67
CA ARG A 141 -2.55 -15.81 17.73
C ARG A 141 -3.65 -16.48 18.55
N TYR A 142 -4.49 -17.28 17.90
CA TYR A 142 -5.73 -17.80 18.51
C TYR A 142 -5.89 -19.33 18.45
N GLY A 143 -4.96 -20.06 17.85
CA GLY A 143 -4.99 -21.52 17.68
C GLY A 143 -5.90 -22.03 16.57
N GLN A 144 -6.88 -21.24 16.10
CA GLN A 144 -7.78 -21.59 15.00
C GLN A 144 -8.08 -20.39 14.10
N VAL A 145 -8.44 -20.67 12.84
CA VAL A 145 -8.85 -19.67 11.86
C VAL A 145 -10.36 -19.77 11.63
N ASP A 146 -11.08 -18.71 11.97
CA ASP A 146 -12.50 -18.54 11.70
C ASP A 146 -12.79 -17.09 11.26
N GLU A 147 -14.01 -16.85 10.81
CA GLU A 147 -14.44 -15.55 10.29
C GLU A 147 -14.27 -14.43 11.33
N ARG A 148 -14.68 -14.67 12.58
CA ARG A 148 -14.63 -13.66 13.65
C ARG A 148 -13.19 -13.29 14.00
N ARG A 149 -12.31 -14.29 14.21
CA ARG A 149 -10.91 -14.06 14.56
C ARG A 149 -10.11 -13.43 13.43
N THR A 150 -10.43 -13.80 12.19
CA THR A 150 -9.89 -13.14 11.01
C THR A 150 -10.31 -11.68 10.94
N ALA A 151 -11.60 -11.40 11.13
CA ALA A 151 -12.12 -10.04 11.15
C ALA A 151 -11.49 -9.19 12.27
N LEU A 152 -11.36 -9.73 13.49
CA LEU A 152 -10.69 -9.05 14.60
C LEU A 152 -9.23 -8.72 14.27
N LEU A 153 -8.48 -9.66 13.70
CA LEU A 153 -7.08 -9.45 13.36
C LEU A 153 -6.91 -8.44 12.21
N VAL A 154 -7.74 -8.50 11.18
CA VAL A 154 -7.77 -7.50 10.10
C VAL A 154 -8.16 -6.12 10.64
N THR A 155 -9.10 -6.07 11.59
CA THR A 155 -9.51 -4.80 12.21
C THR A 155 -8.37 -4.20 13.02
N ALA A 156 -7.75 -5.00 13.89
CA ALA A 156 -6.63 -4.60 14.74
C ALA A 156 -5.40 -4.16 13.93
N THR A 157 -5.01 -4.95 12.93
CA THR A 157 -3.75 -4.73 12.20
C THR A 157 -3.86 -3.81 11.00
N HIS A 158 -5.08 -3.59 10.47
CA HIS A 158 -5.25 -2.84 9.22
C HIS A 158 -6.36 -1.79 9.29
N MET A 159 -7.61 -2.15 9.59
CA MET A 159 -8.72 -1.19 9.46
C MET A 159 -8.61 -0.02 10.44
N CYS A 160 -8.30 -0.30 11.71
CA CYS A 160 -8.17 0.74 12.74
C CYS A 160 -6.92 1.62 12.53
N PRO A 161 -5.69 1.06 12.36
CA PRO A 161 -4.51 1.88 12.09
C PRO A 161 -4.65 2.72 10.82
N TYR A 162 -5.23 2.15 9.74
CA TYR A 162 -5.49 2.92 8.53
C TYR A 162 -6.52 4.04 8.77
N GLY A 163 -7.59 3.75 9.52
CA GLY A 163 -8.59 4.75 9.89
C GLY A 163 -8.00 5.94 10.66
N LEU A 164 -7.04 5.70 11.55
CA LEU A 164 -6.33 6.73 12.31
C LEU A 164 -5.42 7.59 11.42
N VAL A 165 -4.66 6.97 10.51
CA VAL A 165 -3.69 7.71 9.66
C VAL A 165 -4.35 8.37 8.44
N ARG A 166 -5.49 7.87 7.98
CA ARG A 166 -6.13 8.30 6.72
C ARG A 166 -6.29 9.83 6.55
N PRO A 167 -6.66 10.62 7.57
CA PRO A 167 -6.74 12.08 7.45
C PRO A 167 -5.41 12.77 7.17
N TYR A 168 -4.29 12.11 7.43
CA TYR A 168 -2.93 12.66 7.35
C TYR A 168 -2.11 12.12 6.16
N VAL A 169 -2.67 11.18 5.38
CA VAL A 169 -1.95 10.59 4.23
C VAL A 169 -1.58 11.68 3.22
N GLY A 170 -0.28 11.76 2.89
CA GLY A 170 0.28 12.78 2.01
C GLY A 170 0.70 14.08 2.71
N GLY A 171 0.53 14.17 4.04
CA GLY A 171 1.00 15.30 4.86
C GLY A 171 1.72 14.82 6.12
N ASP A 172 1.78 15.69 7.13
CA ASP A 172 2.45 15.41 8.40
C ASP A 172 1.60 14.49 9.29
N ILE A 173 2.18 13.36 9.70
CA ILE A 173 1.52 12.37 10.56
C ILE A 173 1.99 12.56 12.00
N PRO A 174 1.10 12.93 12.93
CA PRO A 174 1.46 13.10 14.34
C PRO A 174 2.03 11.81 14.96
N ASP A 175 3.03 11.96 15.83
CA ASP A 175 3.70 10.81 16.46
C ASP A 175 2.76 9.97 17.35
N TRP A 176 1.75 10.59 17.95
CA TRP A 176 0.76 9.90 18.79
C TRP A 176 -0.08 8.87 18.02
N ILE A 177 -0.10 8.92 16.68
CA ILE A 177 -0.82 7.94 15.85
C ILE A 177 -0.20 6.54 16.02
N ASP A 178 1.11 6.44 16.23
CA ASP A 178 1.81 5.16 16.40
C ASP A 178 1.37 4.47 17.70
N GLU A 179 1.23 5.23 18.77
CA GLU A 179 0.72 4.76 20.06
C GLU A 179 -0.77 4.39 19.96
N ALA A 180 -1.60 5.24 19.34
CA ALA A 180 -3.02 4.95 19.16
C ALA A 180 -3.26 3.70 18.29
N ALA A 181 -2.44 3.49 17.26
CA ALA A 181 -2.52 2.31 16.40
C ALA A 181 -2.18 1.03 17.17
N THR A 182 -1.12 1.03 17.99
CA THR A 182 -0.72 -0.15 18.76
C THR A 182 -1.69 -0.43 19.92
N ALA A 183 -2.13 0.59 20.65
CA ALA A 183 -3.10 0.45 21.75
C ALA A 183 -4.46 -0.09 21.26
N SER A 184 -4.98 0.45 20.16
CA SER A 184 -6.24 -0.05 19.57
C SER A 184 -6.09 -1.48 19.04
N ALA A 185 -4.97 -1.79 18.39
CA ALA A 185 -4.70 -3.13 17.89
C ALA A 185 -4.64 -4.18 19.01
N GLU A 186 -3.98 -3.85 20.13
CA GLU A 186 -3.92 -4.72 21.31
C GLU A 186 -5.31 -5.02 21.86
N ALA A 187 -6.10 -3.96 22.11
CA ALA A 187 -7.44 -4.08 22.67
C ALA A 187 -8.38 -4.90 21.77
N ILE A 188 -8.35 -4.66 20.46
CA ILE A 188 -9.20 -5.38 19.50
C ILE A 188 -8.77 -6.85 19.39
N ALA A 189 -7.47 -7.13 19.33
CA ALA A 189 -6.99 -8.50 19.22
C ALA A 189 -7.30 -9.33 20.46
N ALA A 190 -7.35 -8.73 21.65
CA ALA A 190 -7.73 -9.42 22.89
C ALA A 190 -9.18 -9.96 22.87
N LEU A 191 -10.07 -9.44 22.02
CA LEU A 191 -11.47 -9.92 21.90
C LEU A 191 -11.60 -11.30 21.23
N GLY A 192 -10.50 -11.84 20.72
CA GLY A 192 -10.43 -13.16 20.07
C GLY A 192 -9.85 -14.27 20.95
N ASP A 193 -9.37 -13.92 22.15
CA ASP A 193 -8.85 -14.84 23.17
C ASP A 193 -9.95 -15.68 23.84
#